data_AF-A0A4Q6FQ79-F1
#
_entry.id   AF-A0A4Q6FQ79-F1
#
_cell.length_a   1.000
_cell.length_b   1.000
_cell.length_c   1.000
_cell.angle_alpha   90.00
_cell.angle_beta   90.00
_cell.angle_gamma   90.00
#
_symmetry.space_group_name_H-M   'P 1'
#
loop_
_entity.id
_entity.type
_entity.pdbx_description
1 polymer ?
#
loop_
_entity_poly.entity_id
_entity_poly.type
_entity_poly.pdbx_seq_one_letter_code
_entity_poly.pdbx_strand_id
1 'polypeptide(L)' 'LTHEQARASLFEYIEIFYNRQRAHSTLGYLSPDEFEQTFLN' A
#
# COMPACT_ATOMS: atom_id res chain seq x y z
N LEU A 1 -8.95 12.85 18.37
CA LEU A 1 -9.14 12.24 17.04
C LEU A 1 -10.63 12.28 16.70
N THR A 2 -11.01 12.90 15.59
CA THR A 2 -12.36 12.78 15.03
C THR A 2 -12.44 11.54 14.12
N HIS A 3 -13.67 11.09 13.82
CA HIS A 3 -13.88 9.98 12.89
C HIS A 3 -13.28 10.26 11.50
N GLU A 4 -13.41 11.50 11.01
CA GLU A 4 -12.86 11.92 9.72
C GLU A 4 -11.33 11.87 9.70
N GLN A 5 -10.68 12.32 10.77
CA GLN A 5 -9.22 12.23 10.91
C GLN A 5 -8.74 10.78 10.87
N ALA A 6 -9.42 9.88 11.59
CA ALA A 6 -9.07 8.46 11.58
C ALA A 6 -9.23 7.84 10.18
N ARG A 7 -10.30 8.21 9.46
CA ARG A 7 -10.54 7.76 8.07
C ARG A 7 -9.44 8.25 7.13
N ALA A 8 -9.02 9.51 7.26
CA ALA A 8 -7.94 10.08 6.45
C ALA A 8 -6.61 9.37 6.70
N SER A 9 -6.25 9.14 7.96
CA SER A 9 -5.01 8.43 8.31
C SER A 9 -5.01 6.97 7.82
N LEU A 10 -6.16 6.29 7.88
CA LEU A 10 -6.30 4.94 7.34
C LEU A 10 -6.12 4.91 5.81
N PHE A 11 -6.73 5.87 5.11
CA PHE A 11 -6.58 6.00 3.66
C PHE A 11 -5.13 6.22 3.27
N GLU A 12 -4.43 7.14 3.93
CA GLU A 12 -3.01 7.41 3.66
C GLU A 12 -2.14 6.16 3.94
N TYR A 13 -2.40 5.46 5.04
CA TYR A 13 -1.70 4.22 5.35
C TYR A 13 -1.89 3.15 4.28
N ILE A 14 -3.13 2.93 3.81
CA ILE A 14 -3.41 1.88 2.81
C ILE A 14 -2.85 2.29 1.44
N GLU A 15 -3.18 3.47 0.95
CA GLU A 15 -2.89 3.86 -0.43
C GLU A 15 -1.43 4.24 -0.67
N ILE A 16 -0.81 4.94 0.29
CA ILE A 16 0.53 5.48 0.10
C ILE A 16 1.56 4.53 0.69
N PHE A 17 1.39 4.11 1.93
CA PHE A 17 2.39 3.26 2.58
C PHE A 17 2.23 1.78 2.18
N TYR A 18 1.06 1.18 2.41
CA TYR A 18 0.87 -0.25 2.22
C TYR A 18 0.94 -0.64 0.74
N ASN A 19 0.15 -0.01 -0.13
CA ASN A 19 0.05 -0.41 -1.53
C ASN A 19 1.30 -0.02 -2.35
N ARG A 20 1.94 1.13 -2.06
CA ARG A 20 3.02 1.68 -2.92
C ARG A 20 4.43 1.62 -2.36
N GLN A 21 4.61 1.42 -1.05
CA GLN A 21 5.94 1.51 -0.43
C GLN A 21 6.35 0.27 0.36
N ARG A 22 5.38 -0.43 0.97
CA ARG A 22 5.68 -1.56 1.85
C ARG A 22 6.07 -2.78 1.02
N ALA A 23 7.34 -3.15 1.10
CA ALA A 23 7.82 -4.41 0.55
C ALA A 23 7.30 -5.62 1.35
N HIS A 24 6.87 -6.66 0.64
CA HIS A 24 6.43 -7.93 1.23
C HIS A 24 7.36 -9.07 0.81
N SER A 25 7.86 -9.84 1.77
CA SER A 25 8.74 -10.99 1.49
C SER A 25 8.05 -12.06 0.63
N THR A 26 6.74 -12.22 0.78
CA THR A 26 5.91 -13.12 -0.05
C THR A 26 5.76 -12.63 -1.50
N LEU A 27 6.00 -11.34 -1.76
CA LEU A 27 5.97 -10.72 -3.09
C LEU A 27 7.39 -10.54 -3.66
N GLY A 28 8.39 -11.24 -3.11
CA GLY A 28 9.78 -11.08 -3.55
C GLY A 28 10.39 -9.74 -3.17
N TYR A 29 9.94 -9.14 -2.06
CA TYR A 29 10.32 -7.81 -1.60
C TYR A 29 9.87 -6.65 -2.50
N LEU A 30 8.81 -6.87 -3.28
CA LEU A 30 8.08 -5.83 -3.97
C LEU A 30 6.92 -5.31 -3.11
N SER A 31 6.50 -4.06 -3.33
CA SER A 31 5.20 -3.57 -2.88
C SER A 31 4.06 -4.20 -3.67
N PRO A 32 2.82 -4.15 -3.17
CA PRO A 32 1.66 -4.69 -3.89
C PRO A 32 1.51 -4.09 -5.30
N ASP A 33 1.63 -2.78 -5.45
CA ASP A 33 1.56 -2.11 -6.76
C ASP A 33 2.69 -2.59 -7.69
N GLU A 34 3.94 -2.55 -7.24
CA GLU A 34 5.08 -3.04 -8.04
C GLU A 34 4.90 -4.50 -8.47
N PHE A 35 4.38 -5.35 -7.58
CA PHE A 35 4.10 -6.74 -7.89
C PHE A 35 3.03 -6.86 -8.98
N GLU A 36 1.91 -6.14 -8.89
CA GLU A 36 0.87 -6.12 -9.92
C GLU A 36 1.39 -5.65 -11.28
N GLN A 37 2.26 -4.63 -11.31
CA GLN A 37 2.90 -4.16 -12.55
C GLN A 37 3.74 -5.24 -13.24
N THR A 38 4.23 -6.26 -12.52
CA THR A 38 4.97 -7.36 -13.14
C THR A 38 4.10 -8.31 -13.98
N PHE A 39 2.78 -8.35 -13.73
CA PHE A 39 1.83 -9.20 -14.46
C PHE A 39 1.12 -8.49 -15.61
N LEU A 40 1.20 -7.17 -15.67
CA LEU A 40 0.57 -6.34 -16.70
C LEU A 40 1.47 -6.10 -17.93
N ASN A 41 2.64 -6.75 -17.97
CA ASN A 41 3.64 -6.67 -19.05
C ASN A 41 3.61 -7.88 -19.98
#